data_AF-A0A7C9HRV6-F1
#
_entry.id   AF-A0A7C9HRV6-F1
#
_cell.length_a   1.000
_cell.length_b   1.000
_cell.length_c   1.000
_cell.angle_alpha   90.00
_cell.angle_beta   90.00
_cell.angle_gamma   90.00
#
_symmetry.space_group_name_H-M   'P 1'
#
loop_
_entity.id
_entity.type
_entity.pdbx_description
1 polymer ?
#
loop_
_entity_poly.entity_id
_entity_poly.type
_entity_poly.pdbx_seq_one_letter_code
_entity_poly.pdbx_strand_id
1 'polypeptide(L)'
;MSSRRYDDALFHDPVHDGATDPTVIRHHLTGEWWMYYTQRRASVDEPGVAWVHGSRIGVARSVDGVRWRFDGTVDDLRLGDDAGKWTETHWAPEVIFDGERYRMYLTVIDGIPDRWEGHARRIVEYVSDDLASWRLVGEVPLSSDRVIDACVSRCPDGLWRMWVKDEADDSTTWVAASDDLAPRSWRVEGRAIGGRPHEGPNVFELGGWWWMLVDEWRGMGVHRSADAVTWERQGGPDDVILGAPGRRRGDATFGRHGDVVAGRGRGILFYFTHPHWDGSELGSTDAASARRSAIFAAPLEVVDGVLTCDRDAPVDLGSITD
;
A
#
# COMPACT_ATOMS: atom_id res chain seq x y z
N MET A 1 12.59 22.42 -19.89
CA MET A 1 12.43 21.44 -20.99
C MET A 1 11.44 20.40 -20.51
N SER A 2 10.29 20.28 -21.19
CA SER A 2 9.27 19.29 -20.83
C SER A 2 9.88 17.89 -21.00
N SER A 3 10.06 17.15 -19.90
CA SER A 3 10.38 15.73 -19.99
C SER A 3 9.20 15.07 -20.71
N ARG A 4 9.50 14.38 -21.81
CA ARG A 4 8.54 13.54 -22.51
C ARG A 4 8.11 12.48 -21.48
N ARG A 5 6.82 12.44 -21.10
CA ARG A 5 6.31 11.33 -20.26
C ARG A 5 6.59 10.03 -21.01
N TYR A 6 7.40 9.14 -20.43
CA TYR A 6 7.78 7.88 -21.08
C TYR A 6 6.61 6.90 -21.14
N ASP A 7 5.63 7.05 -20.26
CA ASP A 7 4.37 6.29 -20.23
C ASP A 7 3.19 7.18 -19.74
N ASP A 8 2.06 6.56 -19.38
CA ASP A 8 0.85 7.25 -18.92
C ASP A 8 0.65 7.11 -17.40
N ALA A 9 1.71 6.79 -16.65
CA ALA A 9 1.65 6.66 -15.19
C ALA A 9 1.26 7.98 -14.52
N LEU A 10 0.60 7.85 -13.37
CA LEU A 10 0.30 8.96 -12.47
C LEU A 10 1.60 9.49 -11.84
N PHE A 11 2.48 8.58 -11.44
CA PHE A 11 3.74 8.92 -10.76
C PHE A 11 4.83 7.88 -11.01
N HIS A 12 6.04 8.39 -11.27
CA HIS A 12 7.29 7.65 -11.19
C HIS A 12 8.15 8.27 -10.11
N ASP A 13 8.82 7.43 -9.33
CA ASP A 13 9.87 7.88 -8.44
C ASP A 13 11.07 8.41 -9.24
N PRO A 14 11.45 9.69 -9.11
CA PRO A 14 12.52 10.28 -9.94
C PRO A 14 13.93 9.86 -9.51
N VAL A 15 14.09 9.14 -8.39
CA VAL A 15 15.38 8.75 -7.83
C VAL A 15 15.78 7.35 -8.29
N HIS A 16 14.89 6.38 -8.09
CA HIS A 16 15.13 4.97 -8.33
C HIS A 16 14.19 4.33 -9.36
N ASP A 17 13.13 5.03 -9.79
CA ASP A 17 12.11 4.53 -10.70
C ASP A 17 11.41 3.25 -10.18
N GLY A 18 11.22 3.21 -8.85
CA GLY A 18 10.71 2.05 -8.12
C GLY A 18 9.61 2.42 -7.11
N ALA A 19 8.61 3.21 -7.52
CA ALA A 19 7.48 3.53 -6.64
C ALA A 19 6.52 2.32 -6.53
N THR A 20 6.31 1.78 -5.33
CA THR A 20 5.37 0.67 -5.05
C THR A 20 4.57 0.92 -3.78
N ASP A 21 3.51 0.12 -3.59
CA ASP A 21 2.73 0.05 -2.34
C ASP A 21 2.29 1.45 -1.85
N PRO A 22 1.55 2.22 -2.66
CA PRO A 22 1.20 3.59 -2.31
C PRO A 22 0.14 3.64 -1.22
N THR A 23 0.21 4.66 -0.37
CA THR A 23 -0.92 5.13 0.45
C THR A 23 -1.12 6.62 0.21
N VAL A 24 -2.37 7.02 -0.05
CA VAL A 24 -2.77 8.37 -0.41
C VAL A 24 -3.67 8.97 0.65
N ILE A 25 -3.24 10.09 1.24
CA ILE A 25 -3.97 10.78 2.29
C ILE A 25 -4.08 12.27 2.00
N ARG A 26 -5.19 12.87 2.41
CA ARG A 26 -5.40 14.32 2.33
C ARG A 26 -5.01 14.96 3.65
N HIS A 27 -4.18 16.00 3.59
CA HIS A 27 -3.80 16.75 4.77
C HIS A 27 -5.03 17.46 5.38
N HIS A 28 -5.37 17.17 6.63
CA HIS A 28 -6.61 17.61 7.29
C HIS A 28 -6.74 19.14 7.40
N LEU A 29 -5.64 19.88 7.59
CA LEU A 29 -5.66 21.36 7.62
C LEU A 29 -5.56 22.03 6.24
N THR A 30 -4.63 21.59 5.38
CA THR A 30 -4.30 22.29 4.13
C THR A 30 -5.11 21.78 2.93
N GLY A 31 -5.69 20.58 3.03
CA GLY A 31 -6.41 19.93 1.94
C GLY A 31 -5.52 19.41 0.81
N GLU A 32 -4.19 19.48 0.95
CA GLU A 32 -3.24 18.97 -0.03
C GLU A 32 -3.14 17.44 0.04
N TRP A 33 -2.96 16.80 -1.11
CA TRP A 33 -2.77 15.36 -1.20
C TRP A 33 -1.32 14.96 -1.00
N TRP A 34 -1.13 13.91 -0.24
CA TRP A 34 0.14 13.28 0.05
C TRP A 34 0.07 11.81 -0.33
N MET A 35 1.14 11.30 -0.91
CA MET A 35 1.30 9.90 -1.25
C MET A 35 2.61 9.43 -0.64
N TYR A 36 2.52 8.45 0.23
CA TYR A 36 3.67 7.68 0.72
C TYR A 36 3.77 6.42 -0.12
N TYR A 37 4.99 5.99 -0.42
CA TYR A 37 5.21 4.78 -1.20
C TYR A 37 6.52 4.10 -0.80
N THR A 38 6.57 2.78 -0.92
CA THR A 38 7.83 2.04 -0.89
C THR A 38 8.69 2.49 -2.06
N GLN A 39 9.84 3.10 -1.79
CA GLN A 39 10.81 3.53 -2.80
C GLN A 39 11.82 2.39 -3.05
N ARG A 40 11.42 1.41 -3.85
CA ARG A 40 12.32 0.34 -4.29
C ARG A 40 13.47 0.92 -5.11
N ARG A 41 14.65 0.35 -4.94
CA ARG A 41 15.90 0.83 -5.54
C ARG A 41 16.14 0.23 -6.93
N ALA A 42 15.16 0.31 -7.83
CA ALA A 42 15.20 -0.38 -9.13
C ALA A 42 16.41 0.00 -10.01
N SER A 43 16.97 1.20 -9.81
CA SER A 43 18.16 1.69 -10.51
C SER A 43 19.50 1.23 -9.91
N VAL A 44 19.50 0.56 -8.75
CA VAL A 44 20.71 0.19 -8.02
C VAL A 44 21.05 -1.27 -8.32
N ASP A 45 22.32 -1.51 -8.64
CA ASP A 45 22.85 -2.86 -8.90
C ASP A 45 23.30 -3.50 -7.60
N GLU A 46 22.47 -4.37 -7.06
CA GLU A 46 22.64 -5.05 -5.77
C GLU A 46 22.24 -6.53 -5.91
N PRO A 47 22.80 -7.41 -5.07
CA PRO A 47 22.56 -8.85 -5.18
C PRO A 47 21.11 -9.23 -4.87
N GLY A 48 20.58 -10.16 -5.66
CA GLY A 48 19.27 -10.77 -5.44
C GLY A 48 18.15 -9.75 -5.30
N VAL A 49 17.51 -9.72 -4.13
CA VAL A 49 16.36 -8.84 -3.84
C VAL A 49 16.71 -7.65 -2.93
N ALA A 50 18.00 -7.37 -2.72
CA ALA A 50 18.44 -6.22 -1.93
C ALA A 50 17.90 -4.88 -2.44
N TRP A 51 17.66 -4.76 -3.76
CA TRP A 51 17.02 -3.57 -4.34
C TRP A 51 15.57 -3.34 -3.85
N VAL A 52 14.89 -4.40 -3.38
CA VAL A 52 13.59 -4.31 -2.67
C VAL A 52 13.83 -4.09 -1.18
N HIS A 53 14.76 -4.85 -0.60
CA HIS A 53 15.11 -4.91 0.81
C HIS A 53 16.00 -3.78 1.32
N GLY A 54 16.00 -2.61 0.72
CA GLY A 54 16.45 -1.41 1.45
C GLY A 54 15.75 -0.17 0.95
N SER A 55 14.49 -0.40 0.61
CA SER A 55 13.55 0.65 0.31
C SER A 55 13.43 1.59 1.50
N ARG A 56 13.29 2.86 1.15
CA ARG A 56 12.86 3.93 2.05
C ARG A 56 11.40 4.24 1.75
N ILE A 57 10.78 5.08 2.57
CA ILE A 57 9.48 5.64 2.22
C ILE A 57 9.67 6.97 1.49
N GLY A 58 9.29 6.98 0.21
CA GLY A 58 9.23 8.18 -0.62
C GLY A 58 7.92 8.94 -0.38
N VAL A 59 7.95 10.25 -0.63
CA VAL A 59 6.80 11.14 -0.51
C VAL A 59 6.57 11.85 -1.83
N ALA A 60 5.33 11.87 -2.29
CA ALA A 60 4.88 12.73 -3.38
C ALA A 60 3.68 13.57 -2.93
N ARG A 61 3.60 14.82 -3.39
CA ARG A 61 2.53 15.76 -3.04
C ARG A 61 1.79 16.26 -4.27
N SER A 62 0.52 16.56 -4.08
CA SER A 62 -0.33 17.11 -5.12
C SER A 62 -1.37 18.08 -4.58
N VAL A 63 -1.50 19.23 -5.22
CA VAL A 63 -2.55 20.21 -4.91
C VAL A 63 -3.88 19.88 -5.58
N ASP A 64 -3.84 19.13 -6.69
CA ASP A 64 -5.00 18.82 -7.54
C ASP A 64 -5.30 17.31 -7.59
N GLY A 65 -4.45 16.48 -7.01
CA GLY A 65 -4.55 15.02 -7.07
C GLY A 65 -4.14 14.43 -8.43
N VAL A 66 -3.89 15.26 -9.43
CA VAL A 66 -3.60 14.82 -10.81
C VAL A 66 -2.11 14.93 -11.09
N ARG A 67 -1.46 15.96 -10.56
CA ARG A 67 -0.03 16.23 -10.77
C ARG A 67 0.70 16.03 -9.46
N TRP A 68 1.46 14.95 -9.41
CA TRP A 68 2.26 14.56 -8.26
C TRP A 68 3.70 15.02 -8.41
N ARG A 69 4.26 15.56 -7.34
CA ARG A 69 5.65 16.01 -7.27
C ARG A 69 6.33 15.29 -6.13
N PHE A 70 7.48 14.69 -6.41
CA PHE A 70 8.34 14.12 -5.38
C PHE A 70 8.77 15.19 -4.37
N ASP A 71 8.63 14.89 -3.07
CA ASP A 71 8.98 15.75 -1.94
C ASP A 71 10.03 15.10 -1.01
N GLY A 72 10.80 14.15 -1.53
CA GLY A 72 11.87 13.48 -0.79
C GLY A 72 11.44 12.16 -0.16
N THR A 73 12.19 11.75 0.85
CA THR A 73 12.02 10.51 1.61
C THR A 73 11.93 10.83 3.09
N VAL A 74 11.18 10.04 3.85
CA VAL A 74 11.03 10.26 5.29
C VAL A 74 12.27 9.75 6.02
N ASP A 75 13.06 10.64 6.63
CA ASP A 75 14.27 10.28 7.40
C ASP A 75 13.95 9.84 8.84
N ASP A 76 12.87 10.36 9.43
CA ASP A 76 12.48 10.15 10.84
C ASP A 76 12.00 8.73 11.16
N LEU A 77 11.91 7.84 10.17
CA LEU A 77 11.39 6.47 10.34
C LEU A 77 12.43 5.47 10.88
N ARG A 78 13.70 5.88 11.03
CA ARG A 78 14.77 4.98 11.50
C ARG A 78 14.56 4.58 12.96
N LEU A 79 14.84 3.33 13.31
CA LEU A 79 14.76 2.85 14.69
C LEU A 79 16.08 3.04 15.48
N GLY A 80 17.19 3.28 14.79
CA GLY A 80 18.52 3.44 15.39
C GLY A 80 19.24 4.76 15.04
N ASP A 81 20.16 5.16 15.92
CA ASP A 81 20.94 6.40 15.88
C ASP A 81 22.26 6.30 15.07
N ASP A 82 22.43 5.27 14.22
CA ASP A 82 23.67 5.11 13.47
C ASP A 82 23.87 6.26 12.48
N ALA A 83 24.70 7.21 12.91
CA ALA A 83 24.99 8.46 12.22
C ALA A 83 25.73 8.18 10.90
N GLY A 84 24.96 7.89 9.85
CA GLY A 84 25.41 8.03 8.47
C GLY A 84 25.05 6.89 7.51
N LYS A 85 24.43 5.79 7.95
CA LYS A 85 24.01 4.71 7.05
C LYS A 85 22.59 4.25 7.33
N TRP A 86 21.81 4.13 6.26
CA TRP A 86 20.51 3.50 6.29
C TRP A 86 20.71 1.98 6.33
N THR A 87 20.21 1.33 7.38
CA THR A 87 20.43 -0.10 7.66
C THR A 87 19.13 -0.87 7.85
N GLU A 88 18.01 -0.30 7.41
CA GLU A 88 16.68 -0.89 7.55
C GLU A 88 16.00 -1.01 6.19
N THR A 89 14.97 -1.84 6.12
CA THR A 89 14.02 -1.84 5.01
C THR A 89 12.68 -1.33 5.51
N HIS A 90 12.07 -0.39 4.77
CA HIS A 90 10.71 0.08 5.02
C HIS A 90 9.82 -0.21 3.83
N TRP A 91 8.67 -0.85 4.06
CA TRP A 91 7.69 -1.22 3.02
C TRP A 91 6.26 -0.85 3.42
N ALA A 92 5.41 -0.65 2.41
CA ALA A 92 3.95 -0.58 2.48
C ALA A 92 3.46 0.29 3.65
N PRO A 93 3.69 1.61 3.58
CA PRO A 93 3.32 2.53 4.64
C PRO A 93 1.80 2.73 4.67
N GLU A 94 1.10 2.27 5.71
CA GLU A 94 -0.29 2.67 5.92
C GLU A 94 -0.35 3.99 6.68
N VAL A 95 -1.17 4.94 6.26
CA VAL A 95 -1.26 6.27 6.87
C VAL A 95 -2.72 6.69 7.05
N ILE A 96 -3.11 6.95 8.29
CA ILE A 96 -4.47 7.40 8.65
C ILE A 96 -4.45 8.71 9.42
N PHE A 97 -5.57 9.42 9.41
CA PHE A 97 -5.87 10.49 10.36
C PHE A 97 -6.89 10.00 11.37
N ASP A 98 -6.54 9.96 12.65
CA ASP A 98 -7.40 9.38 13.70
C ASP A 98 -8.44 10.37 14.26
N GLY A 99 -8.49 11.59 13.72
CA GLY A 99 -9.31 12.70 14.21
C GLY A 99 -8.55 13.71 15.05
N GLU A 100 -7.36 13.35 15.54
CA GLU A 100 -6.47 14.21 16.32
C GLU A 100 -5.13 14.40 15.63
N ARG A 101 -4.52 13.32 15.13
CA ARG A 101 -3.20 13.30 14.51
C ARG A 101 -3.12 12.24 13.41
N TYR A 102 -2.02 12.26 12.67
CA TYR A 102 -1.72 11.20 11.72
C TYR A 102 -0.98 10.05 12.39
N ARG A 103 -1.22 8.85 11.88
CA ARG A 103 -0.50 7.63 12.28
C ARG A 103 -0.02 6.91 11.05
N MET A 104 1.19 6.37 11.13
CA MET A 104 1.74 5.49 10.12
C MET A 104 1.98 4.11 10.73
N TYR A 105 1.54 3.07 10.04
CA TYR A 105 1.82 1.67 10.37
C TYR A 105 2.68 1.10 9.24
N LEU A 106 3.93 0.82 9.57
CA LEU A 106 4.97 0.58 8.59
C LEU A 106 5.55 -0.82 8.74
N THR A 107 5.74 -1.52 7.64
CA THR A 107 6.53 -2.76 7.64
C THR A 107 8.00 -2.41 7.77
N VAL A 108 8.65 -2.93 8.82
CA VAL A 108 10.09 -2.75 9.07
C VAL A 108 10.80 -4.10 9.10
N ILE A 109 11.90 -4.20 8.35
CA ILE A 109 12.83 -5.34 8.36
C ILE A 109 14.22 -4.84 8.73
N ASP A 110 14.89 -5.57 9.61
CA ASP A 110 16.26 -5.26 10.02
C ASP A 110 17.25 -5.61 8.89
N GLY A 111 18.09 -4.65 8.53
CA GLY A 111 19.11 -4.83 7.50
C GLY A 111 18.61 -4.62 6.08
N ILE A 112 19.48 -5.02 5.15
CA ILE A 112 19.20 -5.07 3.72
C ILE A 112 19.41 -6.52 3.22
N PRO A 113 18.43 -7.42 3.43
CA PRO A 113 18.49 -8.78 2.91
C PRO A 113 18.71 -8.87 1.39
N ASP A 114 19.45 -9.87 0.92
CA ASP A 114 19.61 -10.17 -0.51
C ASP A 114 18.69 -11.32 -0.98
N ARG A 115 17.89 -11.89 -0.07
CA ARG A 115 16.98 -13.03 -0.26
C ARG A 115 15.75 -12.87 0.65
N TRP A 116 14.67 -13.58 0.33
CA TRP A 116 13.38 -13.46 1.03
C TRP A 116 13.37 -14.17 2.39
N GLU A 117 14.01 -15.33 2.49
CA GLU A 117 13.94 -16.19 3.67
C GLU A 117 14.90 -15.79 4.80
N GLY A 118 14.47 -16.04 6.04
CA GLY A 118 15.32 -15.89 7.23
C GLY A 118 15.37 -14.49 7.85
N HIS A 119 14.45 -13.61 7.48
CA HIS A 119 14.40 -12.22 7.95
C HIS A 119 13.05 -11.91 8.59
N ALA A 120 13.08 -11.43 9.84
CA ALA A 120 11.88 -10.99 10.55
C ALA A 120 11.36 -9.67 9.96
N ARG A 121 10.04 -9.51 10.00
CA ARG A 121 9.31 -8.30 9.61
C ARG A 121 8.26 -8.01 10.68
N ARG A 122 8.07 -6.74 10.97
CA ARG A 122 7.15 -6.26 12.01
C ARG A 122 6.44 -5.00 11.53
N ILE A 123 5.27 -4.75 12.11
CA ILE A 123 4.59 -3.46 11.95
C ILE A 123 5.04 -2.52 13.06
N VAL A 124 5.52 -1.35 12.68
CA VAL A 124 5.94 -0.28 13.59
C VAL A 124 5.03 0.93 13.41
N GLU A 125 4.58 1.48 14.53
CA GLU A 125 3.77 2.69 14.58
C GLU A 125 4.62 3.96 14.71
N TYR A 126 4.24 4.98 13.94
CA TYR A 126 4.74 6.34 14.05
C TYR A 126 3.56 7.32 14.11
N VAL A 127 3.75 8.48 14.72
CA VAL A 127 2.75 9.56 14.77
C VAL A 127 3.30 10.85 14.16
N SER A 128 2.43 11.63 13.53
CA SER A 128 2.76 12.94 12.96
C SER A 128 1.61 13.92 13.18
N ASP A 129 1.94 15.20 13.36
CA ASP A 129 0.95 16.28 13.46
C ASP A 129 0.74 16.99 12.10
N ASP A 130 1.64 16.78 11.12
CA ASP A 130 1.75 17.58 9.90
C ASP A 130 2.04 16.78 8.61
N LEU A 131 2.07 15.44 8.69
CA LEU A 131 2.50 14.50 7.65
C LEU A 131 4.00 14.57 7.27
N ALA A 132 4.71 15.63 7.66
CA ALA A 132 6.11 15.84 7.30
C ALA A 132 7.07 15.19 8.31
N SER A 133 6.83 15.42 9.60
CA SER A 133 7.70 14.96 10.68
C SER A 133 7.05 13.83 11.47
N TRP A 134 7.81 12.76 11.67
CA TRP A 134 7.29 11.54 12.29
C TRP A 134 8.02 11.25 13.60
N ARG A 135 7.29 10.67 14.57
CA ARG A 135 7.85 10.24 15.84
C ARG A 135 7.53 8.78 16.06
N LEU A 136 8.56 7.99 16.37
CA LEU A 136 8.42 6.58 16.71
C LEU A 136 7.52 6.41 17.93
N VAL A 137 6.53 5.52 17.80
CA VAL A 137 5.71 5.05 18.92
C VAL A 137 6.20 3.68 19.40
N GLY A 138 6.40 2.75 18.46
CA GLY A 138 6.94 1.43 18.75
C GLY A 138 6.32 0.32 17.90
N GLU A 139 6.76 -0.90 18.15
CA GLU A 139 6.25 -2.10 17.49
C GLU A 139 4.82 -2.43 17.95
N VAL A 140 3.97 -2.86 17.01
CA VAL A 140 2.62 -3.35 17.28
C VAL A 140 2.67 -4.87 17.48
N PRO A 141 2.20 -5.40 18.63
CA PRO A 141 2.22 -6.85 18.87
C PRO A 141 1.14 -7.55 18.04
N LEU A 142 1.57 -8.31 17.04
CA LEU A 142 0.70 -9.01 16.08
C LEU A 142 0.90 -10.54 16.14
N SER A 143 0.33 -11.26 15.17
CA SER A 143 0.23 -12.71 15.15
C SER A 143 1.57 -13.44 15.02
N SER A 144 2.57 -12.83 14.37
CA SER A 144 3.89 -13.43 14.14
C SER A 144 4.98 -12.36 13.87
N ASP A 145 6.23 -12.80 13.71
CA ASP A 145 7.37 -11.98 13.22
C ASP A 145 7.50 -12.01 11.68
N ARG A 146 6.40 -12.34 11.01
CA ARG A 146 6.27 -12.55 9.56
C ARG A 146 5.13 -11.70 8.97
N VAL A 147 4.77 -10.61 9.65
CA VAL A 147 3.66 -9.73 9.27
C VAL A 147 4.12 -8.51 8.48
N ILE A 148 3.39 -8.17 7.42
CA ILE A 148 3.62 -6.99 6.56
C ILE A 148 2.29 -6.36 6.13
N ASP A 149 2.38 -5.23 5.43
CA ASP A 149 1.29 -4.63 4.67
C ASP A 149 0.06 -4.32 5.52
N ALA A 150 0.22 -3.41 6.48
CA ALA A 150 -0.89 -2.99 7.33
C ALA A 150 -1.94 -2.22 6.53
N CYS A 151 -3.20 -2.33 6.94
CA CYS A 151 -4.27 -1.36 6.66
C CYS A 151 -5.09 -1.17 7.93
N VAL A 152 -5.45 0.07 8.25
CA VAL A 152 -6.14 0.41 9.50
C VAL A 152 -7.41 1.20 9.24
N SER A 153 -8.52 0.77 9.83
CA SER A 153 -9.77 1.52 9.73
C SER A 153 -10.64 1.38 10.97
N ARG A 154 -11.48 2.39 11.21
CA ARG A 154 -12.46 2.38 12.29
C ARG A 154 -13.75 1.71 11.81
N CYS A 155 -14.06 0.56 12.39
CA CYS A 155 -15.16 -0.29 11.99
C CYS A 155 -16.52 0.17 12.54
N PRO A 156 -17.65 -0.36 12.01
CA PRO A 156 -19.01 0.02 12.43
C PRO A 156 -19.32 -0.23 13.91
N ASP A 157 -18.67 -1.22 14.53
CA ASP A 157 -18.79 -1.52 15.95
C ASP A 157 -18.03 -0.54 16.87
N GLY A 158 -17.32 0.43 16.26
CA GLY A 158 -16.58 1.48 16.93
C GLY A 158 -15.13 1.12 17.26
N LEU A 159 -14.70 -0.13 17.00
CA LEU A 159 -13.32 -0.56 17.17
C LEU A 159 -12.46 -0.14 15.98
N TRP A 160 -11.20 0.13 16.24
CA TRP A 160 -10.17 0.18 15.22
C TRP A 160 -9.71 -1.24 14.91
N ARG A 161 -9.54 -1.56 13.64
CA ARG A 161 -8.93 -2.81 13.20
C ARG A 161 -7.75 -2.55 12.30
N MET A 162 -6.75 -3.40 12.44
CA MET A 162 -5.57 -3.49 11.59
C MET A 162 -5.56 -4.84 10.89
N TRP A 163 -5.60 -4.83 9.57
CA TRP A 163 -5.42 -6.01 8.73
C TRP A 163 -3.97 -6.06 8.24
N VAL A 164 -3.37 -7.25 8.26
CA VAL A 164 -1.99 -7.49 7.83
C VAL A 164 -1.91 -8.80 7.06
N LYS A 165 -0.96 -8.90 6.13
CA LYS A 165 -0.51 -10.20 5.62
C LYS A 165 0.28 -10.92 6.72
N ASP A 166 0.01 -12.20 6.95
CA ASP A 166 0.83 -13.05 7.81
C ASP A 166 1.46 -14.20 7.01
N GLU A 167 2.76 -14.10 6.75
CA GLU A 167 3.50 -15.11 6.00
C GLU A 167 3.84 -16.35 6.83
N ALA A 168 3.63 -16.32 8.16
CA ALA A 168 3.67 -17.53 8.99
C ALA A 168 2.42 -18.41 8.81
N ASP A 169 1.34 -17.86 8.25
CA ASP A 169 0.06 -18.54 8.02
C ASP A 169 -0.33 -18.47 6.54
N ASP A 170 0.51 -19.07 5.69
CA ASP A 170 0.31 -19.22 4.24
C ASP A 170 0.08 -17.91 3.46
N SER A 171 0.55 -16.76 3.99
CA SER A 171 0.31 -15.42 3.42
C SER A 171 -1.18 -15.10 3.32
N THR A 172 -1.89 -15.33 4.42
CA THR A 172 -3.31 -14.96 4.57
C THR A 172 -3.45 -13.64 5.31
N THR A 173 -4.63 -13.04 5.29
CA THR A 173 -4.88 -11.79 6.01
C THR A 173 -5.32 -12.09 7.45
N TRP A 174 -4.57 -11.55 8.40
CA TRP A 174 -4.87 -11.55 9.82
C TRP A 174 -5.35 -10.18 10.28
N VAL A 175 -6.04 -10.15 11.42
CA VAL A 175 -6.59 -8.93 11.99
C VAL A 175 -6.33 -8.80 13.49
N ALA A 176 -6.02 -7.58 13.92
CA ALA A 176 -5.99 -7.17 15.32
C ALA A 176 -6.95 -5.99 15.54
N ALA A 177 -7.54 -5.92 16.73
CA ALA A 177 -8.47 -4.85 17.11
C ALA A 177 -7.94 -4.02 18.28
N SER A 178 -8.32 -2.75 18.31
CA SER A 178 -7.99 -1.77 19.34
C SER A 178 -9.20 -0.86 19.59
N ASP A 179 -9.40 -0.45 20.83
CA ASP A 179 -10.43 0.53 21.21
C ASP A 179 -9.99 1.98 20.97
N ASP A 180 -8.70 2.28 21.11
CA ASP A 180 -8.18 3.66 21.20
C ASP A 180 -6.89 3.93 20.40
N LEU A 181 -6.43 2.97 19.60
CA LEU A 181 -5.13 3.00 18.88
C LEU A 181 -3.91 3.12 19.80
N ALA A 182 -4.04 2.89 21.12
CA ALA A 182 -2.89 2.89 22.01
C ALA A 182 -2.00 1.66 21.71
N PRO A 183 -0.66 1.78 21.76
CA PRO A 183 0.24 0.69 21.34
C PRO A 183 0.01 -0.65 22.05
N ARG A 184 -0.49 -0.61 23.29
CA ARG A 184 -0.75 -1.81 24.12
C ARG A 184 -2.20 -2.29 24.09
N SER A 185 -3.07 -1.63 23.32
CA SER A 185 -4.50 -1.97 23.24
C SER A 185 -4.79 -3.01 22.16
N TRP A 186 -3.88 -3.19 21.19
CA TRP A 186 -4.03 -4.14 20.09
C TRP A 186 -4.17 -5.59 20.59
N ARG A 187 -5.21 -6.27 20.11
CA ARG A 187 -5.50 -7.68 20.40
C ARG A 187 -5.73 -8.41 19.08
N VAL A 188 -4.95 -9.44 18.82
CA VAL A 188 -5.12 -10.30 17.64
C VAL A 188 -6.48 -11.02 17.74
N GLU A 189 -7.33 -10.85 16.73
CA GLU A 189 -8.65 -11.51 16.63
C GLU A 189 -8.60 -12.79 15.77
N GLY A 190 -7.53 -12.99 14.99
CA GLY A 190 -7.28 -14.19 14.20
C GLY A 190 -7.19 -13.91 12.70
N ARG A 191 -7.40 -14.96 11.88
CA ARG A 191 -7.45 -14.86 10.42
C ARG A 191 -8.75 -14.22 9.95
N ALA A 192 -8.67 -13.11 9.22
CA ALA A 192 -9.82 -12.42 8.63
C ALA A 192 -10.28 -13.11 7.33
N ILE A 193 -9.33 -13.38 6.43
CA ILE A 193 -9.58 -14.13 5.19
C ILE A 193 -8.43 -15.09 4.90
N GLY A 194 -8.76 -16.27 4.39
CA GLY A 194 -7.79 -17.26 3.91
C GLY A 194 -7.96 -17.54 2.42
N GLY A 195 -7.49 -18.72 1.98
CA GLY A 195 -7.62 -19.15 0.59
C GLY A 195 -6.28 -19.08 -0.14
N ARG A 196 -6.26 -18.46 -1.32
CA ARG A 196 -5.01 -18.27 -2.09
C ARG A 196 -4.08 -17.34 -1.30
N PRO A 197 -2.76 -17.60 -1.26
CA PRO A 197 -1.78 -16.64 -0.76
C PRO A 197 -1.95 -15.25 -1.39
N HIS A 198 -1.84 -14.19 -0.60
CA HIS A 198 -1.99 -12.81 -1.04
C HIS A 198 -1.22 -11.82 -0.14
N GLU A 199 -1.26 -10.54 -0.48
CA GLU A 199 -0.71 -9.43 0.32
C GLU A 199 -1.51 -8.14 0.15
N GLY A 200 -1.04 -7.04 0.75
CA GLY A 200 -1.65 -5.71 0.59
C GLY A 200 -3.14 -5.62 0.88
N PRO A 201 -3.63 -6.03 2.07
CA PRO A 201 -5.01 -5.75 2.45
C PRO A 201 -5.26 -4.24 2.41
N ASN A 202 -6.32 -3.81 1.73
CA ASN A 202 -6.80 -2.42 1.79
C ASN A 202 -8.31 -2.41 2.05
N VAL A 203 -8.72 -1.78 3.15
CA VAL A 203 -10.08 -1.86 3.69
C VAL A 203 -10.77 -0.49 3.73
N PHE A 204 -11.92 -0.38 3.07
CA PHE A 204 -12.64 0.89 2.92
C PHE A 204 -14.16 0.70 2.81
N GLU A 205 -14.91 1.75 3.11
CA GLU A 205 -16.37 1.79 2.92
C GLU A 205 -16.72 2.42 1.56
N LEU A 206 -17.59 1.76 0.78
CA LEU A 206 -18.14 2.33 -0.45
C LEU A 206 -19.50 1.71 -0.78
N GLY A 207 -20.48 2.56 -1.11
CA GLY A 207 -21.80 2.10 -1.57
C GLY A 207 -22.59 1.33 -0.50
N GLY A 208 -22.38 1.64 0.79
CA GLY A 208 -23.05 0.98 1.91
C GLY A 208 -22.46 -0.39 2.30
N TRP A 209 -21.30 -0.74 1.76
CA TRP A 209 -20.57 -1.96 2.08
C TRP A 209 -19.14 -1.64 2.51
N TRP A 210 -18.56 -2.53 3.29
CA TRP A 210 -17.13 -2.61 3.51
C TRP A 210 -16.50 -3.51 2.46
N TRP A 211 -15.35 -3.08 1.96
CA TRP A 211 -14.57 -3.79 0.96
C TRP A 211 -13.17 -4.04 1.48
N MET A 212 -12.59 -5.18 1.09
CA MET A 212 -11.19 -5.49 1.27
C MET A 212 -10.62 -5.94 -0.07
N LEU A 213 -9.59 -5.23 -0.54
CA LEU A 213 -8.77 -5.64 -1.66
C LEU A 213 -7.53 -6.36 -1.15
N VAL A 214 -7.08 -7.40 -1.87
CA VAL A 214 -5.81 -8.09 -1.61
C VAL A 214 -5.10 -8.41 -2.91
N ASP A 215 -3.79 -8.15 -3.00
CA ASP A 215 -2.97 -8.51 -4.16
C ASP A 215 -2.72 -10.03 -4.17
N GLU A 216 -3.28 -10.74 -5.16
CA GLU A 216 -3.07 -12.18 -5.35
C GLU A 216 -1.89 -12.48 -6.31
N TRP A 217 -1.01 -11.50 -6.56
CA TRP A 217 0.06 -11.50 -7.56
C TRP A 217 -0.40 -11.85 -8.97
N ARG A 218 -1.65 -11.49 -9.27
CA ARG A 218 -2.31 -11.70 -10.58
C ARG A 218 -3.43 -10.68 -10.81
N GLY A 219 -3.43 -9.58 -10.07
CA GLY A 219 -4.57 -8.71 -9.84
C GLY A 219 -5.07 -8.83 -8.39
N MET A 220 -6.08 -8.03 -8.05
CA MET A 220 -6.59 -7.95 -6.69
C MET A 220 -7.87 -8.76 -6.48
N GLY A 221 -7.85 -9.65 -5.50
CA GLY A 221 -9.04 -10.27 -4.95
C GLY A 221 -9.90 -9.23 -4.27
N VAL A 222 -11.23 -9.39 -4.36
CA VAL A 222 -12.21 -8.46 -3.78
C VAL A 222 -13.05 -9.21 -2.77
N HIS A 223 -13.12 -8.69 -1.55
CA HIS A 223 -13.97 -9.20 -0.49
C HIS A 223 -14.92 -8.10 -0.01
N ARG A 224 -16.12 -8.48 0.38
CA ARG A 224 -17.19 -7.58 0.84
C ARG A 224 -17.65 -7.98 2.23
N SER A 225 -18.02 -7.00 3.04
CA SER A 225 -18.53 -7.20 4.39
C SER A 225 -19.61 -6.17 4.72
N ALA A 226 -20.57 -6.57 5.58
CA ALA A 226 -21.54 -5.65 6.15
C ALA A 226 -21.05 -5.00 7.46
N ASP A 227 -20.08 -5.62 8.12
CA ASP A 227 -19.67 -5.29 9.50
C ASP A 227 -18.15 -5.08 9.64
N ALA A 228 -17.38 -5.21 8.56
CA ALA A 228 -15.91 -5.21 8.53
C ALA A 228 -15.25 -6.35 9.32
N VAL A 229 -16.00 -7.40 9.67
CA VAL A 229 -15.53 -8.56 10.44
C VAL A 229 -15.70 -9.84 9.64
N THR A 230 -16.89 -10.03 9.07
CA THR A 230 -17.23 -11.21 8.28
C THR A 230 -17.09 -10.87 6.79
N TRP A 231 -16.19 -11.57 6.10
CA TRP A 231 -15.82 -11.27 4.73
C TRP A 231 -16.29 -12.34 3.75
N GLU A 232 -16.99 -11.91 2.70
CA GLU A 232 -17.39 -12.75 1.57
C GLU A 232 -16.58 -12.37 0.34
N ARG A 233 -15.98 -13.35 -0.33
CA ARG A 233 -15.29 -13.10 -1.59
C ARG A 233 -16.30 -12.72 -2.68
N GLN A 234 -16.01 -11.67 -3.44
CA GLN A 234 -16.74 -11.32 -4.64
C GLN A 234 -16.31 -12.23 -5.80
N GLY A 235 -17.27 -12.85 -6.47
CA GLY A 235 -17.01 -13.75 -7.60
C GLY A 235 -16.45 -15.12 -7.19
N GLY A 236 -16.03 -15.90 -8.18
CA GLY A 236 -15.37 -17.19 -8.00
C GLY A 236 -13.87 -17.06 -7.73
N PRO A 237 -13.16 -18.15 -7.35
CA PRO A 237 -11.79 -18.13 -6.82
C PRO A 237 -10.72 -17.53 -7.75
N ASP A 238 -11.02 -17.38 -9.05
CA ASP A 238 -10.12 -16.79 -10.03
C ASP A 238 -10.50 -15.35 -10.42
N ASP A 239 -11.63 -14.84 -9.96
CA ASP A 239 -12.08 -13.47 -10.26
C ASP A 239 -11.25 -12.44 -9.49
N VAL A 240 -10.67 -11.48 -10.20
CA VAL A 240 -9.88 -10.36 -9.65
C VAL A 240 -10.15 -9.09 -10.45
N ILE A 241 -10.02 -7.94 -9.81
CA ILE A 241 -9.87 -6.67 -10.55
C ILE A 241 -8.40 -6.47 -10.92
N LEU A 242 -8.14 -5.66 -11.94
CA LEU A 242 -6.77 -5.36 -12.42
C LEU A 242 -5.93 -6.59 -12.83
N GLY A 243 -6.53 -7.76 -13.07
CA GLY A 243 -5.79 -8.95 -13.52
C GLY A 243 -5.41 -8.91 -15.00
N ALA A 244 -6.19 -8.20 -15.82
CA ALA A 244 -5.89 -7.99 -17.23
C ALA A 244 -5.03 -6.73 -17.44
N PRO A 245 -4.12 -6.73 -18.43
CA PRO A 245 -3.41 -5.52 -18.89
C PRO A 245 -4.37 -4.38 -19.25
N GLY A 246 -4.01 -3.15 -18.90
CA GLY A 246 -4.71 -1.94 -19.34
C GLY A 246 -4.29 -1.50 -20.74
N ARG A 247 -4.95 -0.44 -21.25
CA ARG A 247 -4.63 0.19 -22.54
C ARG A 247 -3.64 1.36 -22.41
N ARG A 248 -3.49 1.91 -21.21
CA ARG A 248 -2.56 3.00 -20.91
C ARG A 248 -1.11 2.53 -21.08
N ARG A 249 -0.26 3.37 -21.69
CA ARG A 249 1.17 3.06 -21.84
C ARG A 249 1.76 2.88 -20.44
N GLY A 250 2.50 1.79 -20.24
CA GLY A 250 3.11 1.43 -18.95
C GLY A 250 2.21 0.63 -17.99
N ASP A 251 0.91 0.57 -18.24
CA ASP A 251 -0.07 -0.17 -17.41
C ASP A 251 -0.40 -1.55 -18.01
N ALA A 252 0.61 -2.19 -18.63
CA ALA A 252 0.44 -3.38 -19.48
C ALA A 252 0.62 -4.71 -18.73
N THR A 253 0.70 -4.69 -17.41
CA THR A 253 0.72 -5.88 -16.53
C THR A 253 -0.48 -5.85 -15.60
N PHE A 254 -0.68 -6.90 -14.80
CA PHE A 254 -1.67 -6.83 -13.72
C PHE A 254 -1.31 -5.75 -12.69
N GLY A 255 -2.33 -5.22 -12.02
CA GLY A 255 -2.18 -4.26 -10.92
C GLY A 255 -1.84 -4.98 -9.62
N ARG A 256 -0.95 -4.38 -8.84
CA ARG A 256 -0.41 -4.89 -7.57
C ARG A 256 -0.81 -3.98 -6.42
N HIS A 257 -0.50 -4.37 -5.17
CA HIS A 257 -0.77 -3.63 -3.92
C HIS A 257 -1.13 -2.16 -4.13
N GLY A 258 -2.31 -1.77 -3.64
CA GLY A 258 -2.81 -0.41 -3.81
C GLY A 258 -3.64 0.07 -2.64
N ASP A 259 -3.91 1.37 -2.67
CA ASP A 259 -4.69 2.09 -1.67
C ASP A 259 -5.90 2.77 -2.30
N VAL A 260 -7.01 2.80 -1.57
CA VAL A 260 -8.27 3.36 -2.02
C VAL A 260 -8.64 4.60 -1.23
N VAL A 261 -8.80 5.71 -1.94
CA VAL A 261 -9.45 6.90 -1.40
C VAL A 261 -10.92 6.88 -1.83
N ALA A 262 -11.82 6.79 -0.86
CA ALA A 262 -13.26 6.79 -1.08
C ALA A 262 -13.92 8.06 -0.54
N GLY A 263 -14.92 8.57 -1.27
CA GLY A 263 -15.66 9.77 -0.90
C GLY A 263 -16.79 10.05 -1.88
N ARG A 264 -17.87 10.70 -1.40
CA ARG A 264 -19.03 11.08 -2.23
C ARG A 264 -19.63 9.94 -3.06
N GLY A 265 -19.57 8.71 -2.55
CA GLY A 265 -20.10 7.51 -3.23
C GLY A 265 -19.24 6.99 -4.39
N ARG A 266 -17.99 7.46 -4.51
CA ARG A 266 -17.00 7.00 -5.49
C ARG A 266 -15.70 6.59 -4.79
N GLY A 267 -14.92 5.71 -5.41
CA GLY A 267 -13.58 5.37 -4.96
C GLY A 267 -12.55 5.59 -6.05
N ILE A 268 -11.30 5.83 -5.66
CA ILE A 268 -10.15 5.83 -6.56
C ILE A 268 -9.09 4.91 -5.96
N LEU A 269 -8.73 3.87 -6.71
CA LEU A 269 -7.66 2.95 -6.38
C LEU A 269 -6.34 3.43 -6.98
N PHE A 270 -5.36 3.70 -6.13
CA PHE A 270 -3.96 3.94 -6.48
C PHE A 270 -3.21 2.63 -6.38
N TYR A 271 -2.60 2.16 -7.45
CA TYR A 271 -1.92 0.87 -7.49
C TYR A 271 -0.64 0.98 -8.30
N PHE A 272 0.29 0.05 -8.13
CA PHE A 272 1.50 0.02 -8.96
C PHE A 272 1.50 -1.13 -9.96
N THR A 273 2.30 -0.98 -11.01
CA THR A 273 2.67 -2.05 -11.94
C THR A 273 4.18 -2.14 -12.07
N HIS A 274 4.66 -3.20 -12.72
CA HIS A 274 6.01 -3.25 -13.26
C HIS A 274 5.95 -3.14 -14.79
N PRO A 275 6.05 -1.93 -15.38
CA PRO A 275 5.75 -1.67 -16.79
C PRO A 275 6.51 -2.52 -17.82
N HIS A 276 7.67 -3.06 -17.43
CA HIS A 276 8.54 -3.84 -18.31
C HIS A 276 8.82 -5.26 -17.79
N TRP A 277 8.03 -5.72 -16.81
CA TRP A 277 8.17 -7.06 -16.28
C TRP A 277 7.54 -8.09 -17.23
N ASP A 278 8.21 -9.22 -17.40
CA ASP A 278 7.89 -10.27 -18.36
C ASP A 278 7.14 -11.46 -17.75
N GLY A 279 6.88 -11.42 -16.43
CA GLY A 279 6.26 -12.52 -15.70
C GLY A 279 7.23 -13.40 -14.91
N SER A 280 8.54 -13.16 -14.99
CA SER A 280 9.54 -13.94 -14.25
C SER A 280 9.45 -13.75 -12.73
N GLU A 281 9.94 -14.69 -11.93
CA GLU A 281 10.04 -14.48 -10.48
C GLU A 281 10.87 -13.22 -10.15
N LEU A 282 10.44 -12.43 -9.16
CA LEU A 282 11.18 -11.25 -8.71
C LEU A 282 12.56 -11.67 -8.20
N GLY A 283 13.62 -11.02 -8.70
CA GLY A 283 15.01 -11.36 -8.37
C GLY A 283 15.63 -12.45 -9.25
N SER A 284 14.86 -13.10 -10.14
CA SER A 284 15.40 -14.08 -11.11
C SER A 284 15.94 -13.45 -12.40
N THR A 285 15.67 -12.15 -12.62
CA THR A 285 16.13 -11.40 -13.78
C THR A 285 17.05 -10.25 -13.37
N ASP A 286 18.19 -10.15 -14.05
CA ASP A 286 19.15 -9.06 -13.89
C ASP A 286 18.78 -7.81 -14.70
N ALA A 287 17.70 -7.87 -15.49
CA ALA A 287 17.26 -6.73 -16.28
C ALA A 287 16.71 -5.62 -15.37
N ALA A 288 17.49 -4.56 -15.17
CA ALA A 288 17.08 -3.39 -14.37
C ALA A 288 15.73 -2.78 -14.83
N SER A 289 15.38 -2.92 -16.11
CA SER A 289 14.06 -2.48 -16.61
C SER A 289 12.89 -3.23 -15.98
N ALA A 290 13.04 -4.52 -15.68
CA ALA A 290 11.98 -5.34 -15.09
C ALA A 290 11.73 -4.99 -13.61
N ARG A 291 12.69 -4.34 -12.95
CA ARG A 291 12.59 -3.87 -11.56
C ARG A 291 11.77 -2.59 -11.43
N ARG A 292 11.68 -1.80 -12.50
CA ARG A 292 11.00 -0.50 -12.51
C ARG A 292 9.54 -0.66 -12.17
N SER A 293 8.99 0.31 -11.43
CA SER A 293 7.59 0.35 -11.08
C SER A 293 7.04 1.77 -11.12
N ALA A 294 5.76 1.86 -11.43
CA ALA A 294 5.07 3.11 -11.59
C ALA A 294 3.67 3.02 -11.00
N ILE A 295 3.19 4.13 -10.45
CA ILE A 295 1.86 4.22 -9.84
C ILE A 295 0.87 4.72 -10.88
N PHE A 296 -0.27 4.05 -10.92
CA PHE A 296 -1.44 4.37 -11.72
C PHE A 296 -2.64 4.55 -10.79
N ALA A 297 -3.73 5.06 -11.35
CA ALA A 297 -5.00 5.15 -10.62
C ALA A 297 -6.16 4.67 -11.51
N ALA A 298 -7.21 4.14 -10.88
CA ALA A 298 -8.45 3.74 -11.54
C ALA A 298 -9.66 4.04 -10.65
N PRO A 299 -10.81 4.47 -11.22
CA PRO A 299 -12.03 4.62 -10.45
C PRO A 299 -12.57 3.26 -9.99
N LEU A 300 -13.18 3.28 -8.81
CA LEU A 300 -13.98 2.21 -8.25
C LEU A 300 -15.43 2.65 -8.11
N GLU A 301 -16.33 1.78 -8.53
CA GLU A 301 -17.78 1.99 -8.43
C GLU A 301 -18.49 0.73 -7.96
N VAL A 302 -19.56 0.90 -7.19
CA VAL A 302 -20.44 -0.21 -6.79
C VAL A 302 -21.64 -0.25 -7.73
N VAL A 303 -21.72 -1.30 -8.56
CA VAL A 303 -22.81 -1.52 -9.51
C VAL A 303 -23.52 -2.81 -9.10
N ASP A 304 -24.82 -2.71 -8.78
CA ASP A 304 -25.65 -3.86 -8.34
C ASP A 304 -25.01 -4.68 -7.20
N GLY A 305 -24.33 -3.99 -6.27
CA GLY A 305 -23.66 -4.60 -5.11
C GLY A 305 -22.32 -5.26 -5.41
N VAL A 306 -21.76 -5.04 -6.61
CA VAL A 306 -20.44 -5.51 -7.06
C VAL A 306 -19.49 -4.33 -7.16
N LEU A 307 -18.30 -4.43 -6.55
CA LEU A 307 -17.23 -3.47 -6.74
C LEU A 307 -16.57 -3.70 -8.10
N THR A 308 -16.61 -2.67 -8.93
CA THR A 308 -16.06 -2.68 -10.29
C THR A 308 -14.90 -1.70 -10.39
N CYS A 309 -13.95 -1.99 -11.27
CA CYS A 309 -12.78 -1.17 -11.50
C CYS A 309 -12.56 -1.02 -13.01
N ASP A 310 -12.83 0.16 -13.55
CA ASP A 310 -12.48 0.48 -14.94
C ASP A 310 -11.08 1.09 -14.97
N ARG A 311 -10.09 0.22 -15.18
CA ARG A 311 -8.67 0.58 -15.21
C ARG A 311 -8.33 1.67 -16.23
N ASP A 312 -9.10 1.78 -17.32
CA ASP A 312 -8.82 2.71 -18.41
C ASP A 312 -9.70 3.96 -18.37
N ALA A 313 -10.64 4.05 -17.43
CA ALA A 313 -11.45 5.24 -17.24
C ALA A 313 -10.61 6.42 -16.73
N PRO A 314 -10.99 7.66 -17.09
CA PRO A 314 -10.36 8.85 -16.53
C PRO A 314 -10.58 8.91 -15.01
N VAL A 315 -9.53 9.29 -14.29
CA VAL A 315 -9.57 9.49 -12.84
C VAL A 315 -9.77 10.97 -12.54
N ASP A 316 -10.69 11.26 -11.62
CA ASP A 316 -10.95 12.61 -11.11
C ASP A 316 -11.04 12.59 -9.58
N LEU A 317 -9.94 12.97 -8.90
CA LEU A 317 -9.93 13.07 -7.43
C LEU A 317 -10.86 14.19 -6.89
N GLY A 318 -11.19 15.18 -7.71
CA GLY A 318 -12.22 16.17 -7.38
C GLY A 318 -13.60 15.53 -7.22
N SER A 319 -13.84 14.37 -7.82
CA SER A 319 -15.12 13.65 -7.70
C SER A 319 -15.34 12.99 -6.34
N ILE A 320 -14.27 12.78 -5.55
CA ILE A 320 -14.34 12.18 -4.21
C ILE A 320 -14.10 13.17 -3.07
N THR A 321 -13.73 14.42 -3.38
CA THR A 321 -13.46 15.46 -2.38
C THR A 321 -14.49 16.56 -2.36
N ASP A 322 -14.52 17.30 -1.25
CA ASP A 322 -15.49 18.36 -1.03
C ASP A 322 -15.33 19.61 -1.90
#